data_AF-A0A5N5PBG7-F1
#
_entry.id   AF-A0A5N5PBG7-F1
#
_cell.length_a   1.000
_cell.length_b   1.000
_cell.length_c   1.000
_cell.angle_alpha   90.00
_cell.angle_beta   90.00
_cell.angle_gamma   90.00
#
_symmetry.space_group_name_H-M   'P 1'
#
loop_
_entity.id
_entity.type
_entity.pdbx_description
1 polymer ?
#
loop_
_entity_poly.entity_id
_entity_poly.type
_entity_poly.pdbx_seq_one_letter_code
_entity_poly.pdbx_strand_id
1 'polypeptide(L)'
;MKTVAQWLLCDNYTALTGMLPDGILGILGIGTVNFTDLVPSAMPFYWQAFFSGQLKSPEFSLFLNPGHEEDGELNLGGIDSTRFVGPITTVSLNSVTSAEVGNFILDQGAITINSKAVHNPTSVKPFVPSLVILDTGTASIQPPDNQTVQDMYAAISPEIKPIGNLGSWGTPCEVVDRVVVDVSIQWGPGRKFKATLPWEFFNLGPFPNQPQLCEAVFLTLTEPIFTGEGEGVWVIGSPVLKNYYTVWDGLNFGKGFAKPIWGRSDLM
;
A
#
# COMPACT_ATOMS: atom_id res chain seq x y z
N MET A 1 -14.01 4.84 37.92
CA MET A 1 -14.67 5.72 36.93
C MET A 1 -14.55 5.02 35.58
N LYS A 2 -15.67 4.68 34.94
CA LYS A 2 -15.67 4.16 33.56
C LYS A 2 -15.51 5.35 32.63
N THR A 3 -14.38 5.44 31.95
CA THR A 3 -14.17 6.41 30.87
C THR A 3 -15.16 6.08 29.76
N VAL A 4 -16.10 6.98 29.50
CA VAL A 4 -16.99 6.88 28.34
C VAL A 4 -16.15 7.28 27.13
N ALA A 5 -15.78 6.31 26.29
CA ALA A 5 -15.18 6.59 25.00
C ALA A 5 -16.25 7.28 24.13
N GLN A 6 -16.07 8.57 23.88
CA GLN A 6 -16.96 9.36 23.04
C GLN A 6 -16.40 9.33 21.62
N TRP A 7 -17.12 8.70 20.71
CA TRP A 7 -16.77 8.60 19.30
C TRP A 7 -17.06 9.94 18.63
N LEU A 8 -16.02 10.66 18.22
CA LEU A 8 -16.15 11.86 17.40
C LEU A 8 -16.02 11.44 15.93
N LEU A 9 -17.16 11.33 15.23
CA LEU A 9 -17.26 11.17 13.77
C LEU A 9 -17.30 12.55 13.06
N CYS A 10 -16.62 13.55 13.63
CA CYS A 10 -16.79 14.96 13.24
C CYS A 10 -15.73 15.49 12.27
N ASP A 11 -15.08 14.61 11.50
CA ASP A 11 -14.04 15.02 10.56
C ASP A 11 -14.64 15.18 9.16
N ASN A 12 -14.57 16.40 8.62
CA ASN A 12 -14.93 16.68 7.24
C ASN A 12 -13.67 16.61 6.37
N TYR A 13 -13.57 15.58 5.56
CA TYR A 13 -12.48 15.41 4.61
C TYR A 13 -12.82 16.12 3.31
N THR A 14 -12.28 17.32 3.10
CA THR A 14 -12.48 18.08 1.86
C THR A 14 -12.01 17.31 0.62
N ALA A 15 -10.98 16.47 0.77
CA ALA A 15 -10.50 15.55 -0.27
C ALA A 15 -11.54 14.51 -0.72
N LEU A 16 -12.52 14.19 0.13
CA LEU A 16 -13.63 13.28 -0.21
C LEU A 16 -14.85 14.03 -0.76
N THR A 17 -14.81 15.37 -0.78
CA THR A 17 -15.92 16.19 -1.25
C THR A 17 -15.99 16.08 -2.78
N GLY A 18 -17.05 15.44 -3.28
CA GLY A 18 -17.26 15.22 -4.72
C GLY A 18 -16.86 13.83 -5.23
N MET A 19 -16.40 12.94 -4.35
CA MET A 19 -16.32 11.51 -4.69
C MET A 19 -17.75 10.96 -4.84
N LEU A 20 -17.98 10.19 -5.91
CA LEU A 20 -19.24 9.47 -6.07
C LEU A 20 -19.41 8.50 -4.88
N PRO A 21 -20.64 8.25 -4.41
CA PRO A 21 -20.88 7.22 -3.41
C PRO A 21 -20.34 5.89 -3.92
N ASP A 22 -19.27 5.40 -3.30
CA ASP A 22 -18.57 4.16 -3.59
C ASP A 22 -18.98 3.03 -2.62
N GLY A 23 -19.94 3.33 -1.73
CA GLY A 23 -20.38 2.43 -0.66
C GLY A 23 -19.61 2.58 0.65
N ILE A 24 -18.57 3.43 0.70
CA ILE A 24 -17.77 3.70 1.90
C ILE A 24 -18.35 4.91 2.65
N LEU A 25 -18.71 4.73 3.92
CA LEU A 25 -19.30 5.80 4.75
C LEU A 25 -18.24 6.76 5.36
N GLY A 26 -16.98 6.34 5.43
CA GLY A 26 -15.87 7.14 5.95
C GLY A 26 -14.54 6.37 5.95
N ILE A 27 -13.45 7.09 6.21
CA ILE A 27 -12.09 6.53 6.24
C ILE A 27 -11.67 6.30 7.69
N LEU A 28 -11.14 5.10 7.97
CA LEU A 28 -10.46 4.80 9.23
C LEU A 28 -8.94 4.89 9.03
N GLY A 29 -8.36 6.05 9.34
CA GLY A 29 -6.91 6.23 9.32
C GLY A 29 -6.25 5.52 10.51
N ILE A 30 -5.39 4.55 10.21
CA ILE A 30 -4.52 3.91 11.21
C ILE A 30 -3.08 4.10 10.76
N GLY A 31 -2.39 5.06 11.38
CA GLY A 31 -0.95 5.28 11.22
C GLY A 31 -0.14 4.79 12.43
N THR A 32 1.12 5.21 12.53
CA THR A 32 1.93 4.98 13.73
C THR A 32 1.39 5.78 14.92
N VAL A 33 1.93 5.55 16.13
CA VAL A 33 1.44 6.23 17.35
C VAL A 33 1.47 7.76 17.28
N ASN A 34 2.35 8.30 16.44
CA ASN A 34 2.52 9.74 16.21
C ASN A 34 1.72 10.26 15.02
N PHE A 35 0.84 9.46 14.41
CA PHE A 35 -0.02 9.94 13.33
C PHE A 35 -0.97 11.00 13.86
N THR A 36 -0.74 12.26 13.47
CA THR A 36 -1.49 13.43 13.95
C THR A 36 -2.15 14.23 12.84
N ASP A 37 -2.18 13.71 11.62
CA ASP A 37 -2.38 14.47 10.36
C ASP A 37 -3.60 15.39 10.28
N LEU A 38 -4.59 15.25 11.16
CA LEU A 38 -5.83 16.03 11.08
C LEU A 38 -6.18 16.82 12.34
N VAL A 39 -5.67 16.42 13.50
CA VAL A 39 -5.88 17.14 14.77
C VAL A 39 -4.60 17.02 15.61
N PRO A 40 -3.77 18.08 15.72
CA PRO A 40 -2.50 18.06 16.47
C PRO A 40 -2.62 17.65 17.95
N SER A 41 -3.83 17.59 18.48
CA SER A 41 -4.13 17.32 19.89
C SER A 41 -4.91 16.03 20.15
N ALA A 42 -5.29 15.26 19.12
CA ALA A 42 -6.08 14.05 19.29
C ALA A 42 -5.31 12.81 18.81
N MET A 43 -5.13 11.86 19.73
CA MET A 43 -4.61 10.53 19.44
C MET A 43 -5.56 9.78 18.48
N PRO A 44 -5.07 9.07 17.45
CA PRO A 44 -5.94 8.30 16.55
C PRO A 44 -6.78 7.26 17.30
N PHE A 45 -7.96 6.92 16.76
CA PHE A 45 -8.89 5.98 17.37
C PHE A 45 -8.21 4.70 17.85
N TYR A 46 -7.40 4.09 16.97
CA TYR A 46 -6.72 2.84 17.26
C TYR A 46 -5.84 2.93 18.51
N TRP A 47 -5.05 4.01 18.62
CA TRP A 47 -4.16 4.24 19.75
C TRP A 47 -4.94 4.59 21.02
N GLN A 48 -6.05 5.33 20.93
CA GLN A 48 -6.94 5.53 22.07
C GLN A 48 -7.49 4.20 22.61
N ALA A 49 -7.93 3.31 21.71
CA ALA A 49 -8.44 1.99 22.09
C ALA A 49 -7.35 1.13 22.75
N PHE A 50 -6.13 1.14 22.23
CA PHE A 50 -5.00 0.44 22.85
C PHE A 50 -4.64 1.00 24.23
N PHE A 51 -4.38 2.29 24.37
CA PHE A 51 -3.95 2.88 25.65
C PHE A 51 -5.04 2.91 26.72
N SER A 52 -6.32 2.83 26.33
CA SER A 52 -7.43 2.64 27.29
C SER A 52 -7.63 1.17 27.72
N GLY A 53 -6.83 0.24 27.21
CA GLY A 53 -6.88 -1.18 27.55
C GLY A 53 -8.00 -1.96 26.86
N GLN A 54 -8.62 -1.41 25.81
CA GLN A 54 -9.65 -2.09 25.03
C GLN A 54 -9.05 -3.09 24.03
N LEU A 55 -7.80 -2.87 23.61
CA LEU A 55 -7.04 -3.78 22.74
C LEU A 55 -5.96 -4.51 23.56
N LYS A 56 -5.75 -5.80 23.27
CA LYS A 56 -4.81 -6.65 24.01
C LYS A 56 -3.36 -6.43 23.60
N SER A 57 -3.14 -6.14 22.32
CA SER A 57 -1.83 -5.89 21.72
C SER A 57 -1.82 -4.57 20.95
N PRO A 58 -0.64 -3.97 20.70
CA PRO A 58 -0.53 -2.76 19.89
C PRO A 58 -0.65 -3.06 18.40
N GLU A 59 -0.42 -4.29 17.93
CA GLU A 59 -0.56 -4.60 16.50
C GLU A 59 -2.00 -4.84 16.05
N PHE A 60 -2.30 -4.45 14.81
CA PHE A 60 -3.46 -4.91 14.06
C PHE A 60 -3.02 -5.76 12.88
N SER A 61 -3.94 -6.54 12.33
CA SER A 61 -3.65 -7.37 11.18
C SER A 61 -4.77 -7.36 10.16
N LEU A 62 -4.39 -7.52 8.89
CA LEU A 62 -5.27 -7.48 7.75
C LEU A 62 -5.14 -8.77 6.94
N PHE A 63 -6.30 -9.36 6.68
CA PHE A 63 -6.51 -10.39 5.67
C PHE A 63 -7.40 -9.79 4.58
N LEU A 64 -6.86 -9.61 3.39
CA LEU A 64 -7.63 -9.14 2.24
C LEU A 64 -7.81 -10.34 1.31
N ASN A 65 -9.05 -10.70 0.97
CA ASN A 65 -9.35 -11.83 0.10
C ASN A 65 -9.59 -11.32 -1.34
N PRO A 66 -8.61 -11.45 -2.27
CA PRO A 66 -8.77 -10.93 -3.62
C PRO A 66 -9.94 -11.60 -4.35
N GLY A 67 -10.82 -10.81 -4.96
CA GLY A 67 -11.99 -11.33 -5.68
C GLY A 67 -13.20 -11.69 -4.80
N HIS A 68 -13.09 -11.53 -3.47
CA HIS A 68 -14.16 -11.82 -2.53
C HIS A 68 -14.39 -10.61 -1.60
N GLU A 69 -15.28 -9.72 -2.01
CA GLU A 69 -15.56 -8.45 -1.32
C GLU A 69 -16.07 -8.63 0.12
N GLU A 70 -16.72 -9.75 0.43
CA GLU A 70 -17.31 -10.03 1.74
C GLU A 70 -16.38 -10.74 2.73
N ASP A 71 -15.21 -11.21 2.28
CA ASP A 71 -14.33 -12.12 3.05
C ASP A 71 -13.03 -11.44 3.55
N GLY A 72 -12.98 -10.11 3.57
CA GLY A 72 -11.90 -9.35 4.18
C GLY A 72 -12.02 -9.28 5.72
N GLU A 73 -10.89 -9.19 6.42
CA GLU A 73 -10.86 -9.10 7.87
C GLU A 73 -9.79 -8.09 8.36
N LEU A 74 -10.20 -7.23 9.30
CA LEU A 74 -9.33 -6.40 10.13
C LEU A 74 -9.44 -6.89 11.57
N ASN A 75 -8.35 -7.45 12.09
CA ASN A 75 -8.26 -7.85 13.49
C ASN A 75 -7.52 -6.76 14.29
N LEU A 76 -8.23 -6.17 15.26
CA LEU A 76 -7.72 -5.09 16.10
C LEU A 76 -7.11 -5.64 17.39
N GLY A 77 -5.86 -5.28 17.66
CA GLY A 77 -5.17 -5.68 18.89
C GLY A 77 -4.74 -7.15 18.91
N GLY A 78 -4.37 -7.70 17.76
CA GLY A 78 -3.85 -9.05 17.64
C GLY A 78 -3.70 -9.57 16.22
N ILE A 79 -3.42 -10.88 16.17
CA ILE A 79 -3.13 -11.66 14.98
C ILE A 79 -4.09 -12.85 14.97
N ASP A 80 -4.75 -13.10 13.83
CA ASP A 80 -5.55 -14.31 13.60
C ASP A 80 -4.70 -15.36 12.87
N SER A 81 -4.21 -16.35 13.64
CA SER A 81 -3.44 -17.46 13.12
C SER A 81 -4.21 -18.39 12.17
N THR A 82 -5.53 -18.28 12.08
CA THR A 82 -6.35 -19.10 11.16
C THR A 82 -6.34 -18.57 9.73
N ARG A 83 -5.82 -17.35 9.50
CA ARG A 83 -5.81 -16.66 8.20
C ARG A 83 -4.49 -16.76 7.43
N PHE A 84 -3.47 -17.43 7.98
CA PHE A 84 -2.17 -17.57 7.32
C PHE A 84 -1.47 -18.89 7.67
N VAL A 85 -0.48 -19.26 6.86
CA VAL A 85 0.42 -20.39 7.10
C VAL A 85 1.88 -19.94 7.17
N GLY A 86 2.68 -20.75 7.88
CA GLY A 86 4.10 -20.51 8.03
C GLY A 86 4.42 -19.35 8.99
N PRO A 87 5.71 -18.98 9.09
CA PRO A 87 6.13 -17.91 9.97
C PRO A 87 5.76 -16.53 9.42
N ILE A 88 5.50 -15.58 10.32
CA ILE A 88 5.44 -14.17 9.97
C ILE A 88 6.87 -13.65 9.82
N THR A 89 7.18 -13.12 8.64
CA THR A 89 8.44 -12.40 8.40
C THR A 89 8.27 -10.95 8.82
N THR A 90 8.90 -10.59 9.93
CA THR A 90 8.87 -9.21 10.44
C THR A 90 10.03 -8.38 9.87
N VAL A 91 9.69 -7.23 9.29
CA VAL A 91 10.59 -6.20 8.79
C VAL A 91 10.47 -4.97 9.69
N SER A 92 11.59 -4.36 10.05
CA SER A 92 11.59 -3.11 10.82
C SER A 92 11.21 -1.94 9.92
N LEU A 93 10.27 -1.12 10.36
CA LEU A 93 9.99 0.18 9.76
C LEU A 93 11.20 1.10 9.91
N ASN A 94 11.34 2.07 9.01
CA ASN A 94 12.22 3.21 9.21
C ASN A 94 11.63 4.04 10.36
N SER A 95 12.09 3.81 11.58
CA SER A 95 11.44 4.33 12.79
C SER A 95 11.49 5.85 12.89
N VAL A 96 12.54 6.48 12.35
CA VAL A 96 12.68 7.94 12.38
C VAL A 96 11.62 8.57 11.47
N THR A 97 11.61 8.19 10.19
CA THR A 97 10.66 8.76 9.24
C THR A 97 9.22 8.36 9.59
N SER A 98 8.98 7.10 9.98
CA SER A 98 7.66 6.61 10.36
C SER A 98 7.09 7.33 11.60
N ALA A 99 7.95 7.73 12.54
CA ALA A 99 7.55 8.49 13.73
C ALA A 99 7.32 9.97 13.41
N GLU A 100 8.08 10.54 12.46
CA GLU A 100 7.97 11.95 12.06
C GLU A 100 6.70 12.22 11.25
N VAL A 101 6.38 11.35 10.28
CA VAL A 101 5.23 11.55 9.38
C VAL A 101 4.02 10.68 9.72
N GLY A 102 4.08 9.88 10.79
CA GLY A 102 2.94 9.07 11.22
C GLY A 102 2.59 7.86 10.32
N ASN A 103 3.40 7.51 9.34
CA ASN A 103 3.09 6.49 8.33
C ASN A 103 3.90 5.20 8.49
N PHE A 104 3.44 4.10 7.88
CA PHE A 104 4.14 2.82 7.87
C PHE A 104 5.20 2.79 6.76
N ILE A 105 6.40 3.26 7.10
CA ILE A 105 7.48 3.45 6.12
C ILE A 105 8.55 2.37 6.29
N LEU A 106 8.95 1.74 5.17
CA LEU A 106 10.09 0.83 5.11
C LEU A 106 11.20 1.43 4.22
N ASP A 107 12.43 0.99 4.45
CA ASP A 107 13.50 1.19 3.49
C ASP A 107 13.22 0.35 2.24
N GLN A 108 13.19 1.01 1.08
CA GLN A 108 13.00 0.37 -0.21
C GLN A 108 14.37 -0.01 -0.79
N GLY A 109 14.58 -1.31 -0.95
CA GLY A 109 15.75 -1.88 -1.57
C GLY A 109 15.65 -1.82 -3.09
N ALA A 110 15.36 -2.95 -3.73
CA ALA A 110 15.32 -3.06 -5.18
C ALA A 110 13.90 -3.29 -5.68
N ILE A 111 13.57 -2.70 -6.82
CA ILE A 111 12.41 -3.07 -7.63
C ILE A 111 12.93 -3.68 -8.92
N THR A 112 12.36 -4.81 -9.30
CA THR A 112 12.66 -5.46 -10.55
C THR A 112 11.37 -5.71 -11.32
N ILE A 113 11.44 -5.50 -12.63
CA ILE A 113 10.39 -5.82 -13.60
C ILE A 113 11.01 -6.80 -14.59
N ASN A 114 10.41 -7.98 -14.76
CA ASN A 114 10.91 -9.05 -15.62
C ASN A 114 12.40 -9.35 -15.36
N SER A 115 12.75 -9.46 -14.07
CA SER A 115 14.13 -9.65 -13.57
C SER A 115 15.13 -8.52 -13.86
N LYS A 116 14.71 -7.38 -14.43
CA LYS A 116 15.56 -6.20 -14.65
C LYS A 116 15.30 -5.17 -13.57
N ALA A 117 16.36 -4.61 -13.00
CA ALA A 117 16.24 -3.54 -12.01
C ALA A 117 15.62 -2.28 -12.65
N VAL A 118 14.66 -1.68 -11.95
CA VAL A 118 14.15 -0.34 -12.28
C VAL A 118 15.07 0.67 -11.62
N HIS A 119 15.65 1.57 -12.42
CA HIS A 119 16.47 2.65 -11.91
C HIS A 119 15.60 3.87 -11.60
N ASN A 120 15.87 4.54 -10.48
CA ASN A 120 15.20 5.79 -10.13
C ASN A 120 15.83 6.92 -11.00
N PRO A 121 15.08 7.66 -11.84
CA PRO A 121 15.66 8.55 -12.85
C PRO A 121 16.34 9.83 -12.34
N THR A 122 16.46 10.05 -11.02
CA THR A 122 16.89 11.35 -10.48
C THR A 122 17.92 11.28 -9.35
N SER A 123 18.83 10.30 -9.36
CA SER A 123 20.05 10.44 -8.54
C SER A 123 21.32 10.30 -9.38
N VAL A 124 22.15 11.35 -9.33
CA VAL A 124 23.53 11.42 -9.82
C VAL A 124 24.45 10.42 -9.08
N LYS A 125 23.89 9.54 -8.25
CA LYS A 125 24.56 8.47 -7.53
C LYS A 125 23.85 7.15 -7.85
N PRO A 126 24.58 6.07 -8.16
CA PRO A 126 23.97 4.75 -8.24
C PRO A 126 23.36 4.41 -6.87
N PHE A 127 22.02 4.31 -6.84
CA PHE A 127 21.22 3.81 -5.72
C PHE A 127 21.26 4.70 -4.46
N VAL A 128 20.50 5.81 -4.47
CA VAL A 128 20.01 6.36 -3.20
C VAL A 128 18.93 5.38 -2.69
N PRO A 129 19.00 4.89 -1.44
CA PRO A 129 17.90 4.11 -0.87
C PRO A 129 16.61 4.92 -0.99
N SER A 130 15.56 4.29 -1.52
CA SER A 130 14.24 4.90 -1.57
C SER A 130 13.49 4.56 -0.29
N LEU A 131 12.39 5.24 -0.04
CA LEU A 131 11.43 4.86 1.00
C LEU A 131 10.17 4.30 0.35
N VAL A 132 9.41 3.55 1.12
CA VAL A 132 8.09 3.07 0.70
C VAL A 132 7.08 3.25 1.82
N ILE A 133 5.94 3.86 1.49
CA ILE A 133 4.74 3.89 2.31
C ILE A 133 3.90 2.67 1.92
N LEU A 134 3.53 1.86 2.91
CA LEU A 134 2.54 0.80 2.72
C LEU A 134 1.16 1.34 3.06
N ASP A 135 0.27 1.40 2.07
CA ASP A 135 -1.03 2.05 2.21
C ASP A 135 -2.16 1.16 1.69
N THR A 136 -2.99 0.66 2.59
CA THR A 136 -4.14 -0.19 2.23
C THR A 136 -5.28 0.59 1.58
N GLY A 137 -5.31 1.91 1.71
CA GLY A 137 -6.28 2.78 1.05
C GLY A 137 -5.95 3.06 -0.42
N THR A 138 -4.73 2.76 -0.87
CA THR A 138 -4.30 2.95 -2.26
C THR A 138 -4.55 1.70 -3.09
N ALA A 139 -5.20 1.84 -4.26
CA ALA A 139 -5.53 0.75 -5.18
C ALA A 139 -4.51 0.53 -6.31
N SER A 140 -3.34 1.16 -6.23
CA SER A 140 -2.28 1.14 -7.25
C SER A 140 -0.89 1.00 -6.63
N ILE A 141 0.14 0.98 -7.48
CA ILE A 141 1.52 1.23 -7.08
C ILE A 141 1.90 2.60 -7.62
N GLN A 142 2.41 3.48 -6.76
CA GLN A 142 2.76 4.85 -7.14
C GLN A 142 4.27 5.02 -7.00
N PRO A 143 5.02 5.04 -8.13
CA PRO A 143 6.43 5.40 -8.14
C PRO A 143 6.65 6.87 -7.75
N PRO A 144 7.87 7.24 -7.33
CA PRO A 144 8.16 8.58 -6.80
C PRO A 144 7.93 9.72 -7.78
N ASP A 145 8.10 9.46 -9.08
CA ASP A 145 7.95 10.46 -10.13
C ASP A 145 7.41 9.88 -11.44
N ASN A 146 6.95 10.76 -12.32
CA ASN A 146 6.38 10.41 -13.61
C ASN A 146 7.39 9.74 -14.56
N GLN A 147 8.67 10.11 -14.49
CA GLN A 147 9.69 9.50 -15.36
C GLN A 147 9.88 8.02 -15.03
N THR A 148 9.84 7.68 -13.74
CA THR A 148 9.95 6.30 -13.26
C THR A 148 8.81 5.45 -13.82
N VAL A 149 7.57 5.97 -13.77
CA VAL A 149 6.39 5.27 -14.34
C VAL A 149 6.55 5.06 -15.85
N GLN A 150 7.00 6.09 -16.58
CA GLN A 150 7.24 6.00 -18.01
C GLN A 150 8.28 4.92 -18.36
N ASP A 151 9.39 4.90 -17.62
CA ASP A 151 10.47 3.94 -17.83
C ASP A 151 10.00 2.50 -17.52
N MET A 152 9.21 2.34 -16.46
CA MET A 152 8.61 1.05 -16.09
C MET A 152 7.67 0.55 -17.20
N TYR A 153 6.74 1.37 -17.68
CA TYR A 153 5.84 0.94 -18.75
C TYR A 153 6.55 0.73 -20.08
N ALA A 154 7.56 1.54 -20.40
CA ALA A 154 8.39 1.32 -21.59
C ALA A 154 9.13 -0.04 -21.53
N ALA A 155 9.50 -0.51 -20.34
CA ALA A 155 10.10 -1.82 -20.14
C ALA A 155 9.09 -2.99 -20.19
N ILE A 156 7.80 -2.72 -19.96
CA ILE A 156 6.72 -3.72 -19.96
C ILE A 156 6.07 -3.85 -21.33
N SER A 157 5.49 -2.77 -21.85
CA SER A 157 4.83 -2.74 -23.14
C SER A 157 4.72 -1.29 -23.66
N PRO A 158 5.14 -1.02 -24.91
CA PRO A 158 4.97 0.30 -25.51
C PRO A 158 3.51 0.66 -25.78
N GLU A 159 2.57 -0.30 -25.69
CA GLU A 159 1.14 -0.07 -25.91
C GLU A 159 0.45 0.54 -24.69
N ILE A 160 1.06 0.46 -23.50
CA ILE A 160 0.54 1.09 -22.29
C ILE A 160 0.89 2.58 -22.33
N LYS A 161 -0.14 3.43 -22.28
CA LYS A 161 -0.03 4.89 -22.41
C LYS A 161 -0.82 5.60 -21.32
N PRO A 162 -0.54 6.89 -21.03
CA PRO A 162 -1.36 7.66 -20.12
C PRO A 162 -2.82 7.68 -20.60
N ILE A 163 -3.76 7.48 -19.68
CA ILE A 163 -5.20 7.57 -19.92
C ILE A 163 -5.82 8.49 -18.87
N GLY A 164 -6.82 9.28 -19.28
CA GLY A 164 -7.43 10.27 -18.39
C GLY A 164 -6.46 11.39 -17.97
N ASN A 165 -6.74 12.00 -16.81
CA ASN A 165 -5.99 13.14 -16.27
C ASN A 165 -5.53 12.94 -14.81
N LEU A 166 -5.79 11.77 -14.22
CA LEU A 166 -5.46 11.45 -12.82
C LEU A 166 -4.21 10.56 -12.69
N GLY A 167 -3.36 10.54 -13.72
CA GLY A 167 -2.11 9.78 -13.71
C GLY A 167 -2.24 8.30 -14.05
N SER A 168 -3.43 7.84 -14.42
CA SER A 168 -3.70 6.47 -14.87
C SER A 168 -2.97 6.15 -16.18
N TRP A 169 -2.60 4.89 -16.34
CA TRP A 169 -2.01 4.35 -17.57
C TRP A 169 -2.78 3.11 -17.99
N GLY A 170 -2.91 2.88 -19.29
CA GLY A 170 -3.64 1.72 -19.78
C GLY A 170 -3.58 1.57 -21.29
N THR A 171 -4.29 0.56 -21.76
CA THR A 171 -4.39 0.16 -23.17
C THR A 171 -5.65 -0.73 -23.33
N PRO A 172 -6.05 -1.22 -24.52
CA PRO A 172 -7.20 -2.12 -24.63
C PRO A 172 -7.10 -3.30 -23.66
N CYS A 173 -8.21 -3.68 -23.03
CA CYS A 173 -8.22 -4.71 -21.99
C CYS A 173 -7.58 -6.03 -22.44
N GLU A 174 -7.86 -6.45 -23.68
CA GLU A 174 -7.28 -7.65 -24.28
C GLU A 174 -5.74 -7.63 -24.41
N VAL A 175 -5.13 -6.44 -24.42
CA VAL A 175 -3.68 -6.25 -24.42
C VAL A 175 -3.16 -6.34 -22.98
N VAL A 176 -3.78 -5.63 -22.03
CA VAL A 176 -3.38 -5.68 -20.60
C VAL A 176 -3.46 -7.11 -20.07
N ASP A 177 -4.51 -7.86 -20.39
CA ASP A 177 -4.72 -9.25 -19.97
C ASP A 177 -3.65 -10.22 -20.46
N ARG A 178 -2.93 -9.87 -21.54
CA ARG A 178 -1.83 -10.67 -22.10
C ARG A 178 -0.46 -10.27 -21.55
N VAL A 179 -0.37 -9.15 -20.83
CA VAL A 179 0.88 -8.71 -20.23
C VAL A 179 1.19 -9.61 -19.04
N VAL A 180 2.12 -10.54 -19.24
CA VAL A 180 2.73 -11.30 -18.14
C VAL A 180 3.93 -10.49 -17.64
N VAL A 181 3.81 -9.96 -16.43
CA VAL A 181 4.86 -9.16 -15.79
C VAL A 181 5.24 -9.76 -14.44
N ASP A 182 6.53 -9.95 -14.22
CA ASP A 182 7.08 -10.29 -12.91
C ASP A 182 7.58 -9.01 -12.26
N VAL A 183 6.86 -8.52 -11.26
CA VAL A 183 7.28 -7.37 -10.47
C VAL A 183 7.63 -7.85 -9.07
N SER A 184 8.87 -7.59 -8.66
CA SER A 184 9.30 -7.90 -7.30
C SER A 184 10.02 -6.75 -6.63
N ILE A 185 9.71 -6.59 -5.35
CA ILE A 185 10.03 -5.42 -4.53
C ILE A 185 10.68 -5.92 -3.25
N GLN A 186 11.83 -5.39 -2.89
CA GLN A 186 12.57 -5.83 -1.71
C GLN A 186 12.57 -4.74 -0.64
N TRP A 187 12.21 -5.12 0.59
CA TRP A 187 12.02 -4.20 1.71
C TRP A 187 12.89 -4.50 2.92
N GLY A 188 13.18 -3.41 3.63
CA GLY A 188 13.82 -3.38 4.92
C GLY A 188 15.33 -3.56 4.91
N PRO A 189 15.96 -3.44 6.08
CA PRO A 189 17.40 -3.59 6.23
C PRO A 189 17.88 -4.92 5.65
N GLY A 190 18.87 -4.85 4.75
CA GLY A 190 19.42 -6.03 4.09
C GLY A 190 18.46 -6.75 3.15
N ARG A 191 17.38 -6.10 2.68
CA ARG A 191 16.40 -6.68 1.73
C ARG A 191 15.69 -7.91 2.29
N LYS A 192 15.33 -7.84 3.59
CA LYS A 192 14.83 -8.95 4.40
C LYS A 192 13.56 -9.60 3.85
N PHE A 193 12.72 -8.84 3.15
CA PHE A 193 11.49 -9.35 2.56
C PHE A 193 11.43 -9.03 1.08
N LYS A 194 11.03 -10.02 0.27
CA LYS A 194 10.75 -9.86 -1.15
C LYS A 194 9.25 -10.00 -1.37
N ALA A 195 8.57 -8.89 -1.62
CA ALA A 195 7.21 -8.86 -2.10
C ALA A 195 7.19 -9.08 -3.61
N THR A 196 6.11 -9.68 -4.10
CA THR A 196 5.81 -9.88 -5.52
C THR A 196 4.41 -9.36 -5.81
N LEU A 197 4.23 -8.80 -7.00
CA LEU A 197 2.93 -8.54 -7.60
C LEU A 197 2.61 -9.73 -8.54
N PRO A 198 1.61 -10.55 -8.23
CA PRO A 198 1.08 -11.50 -9.20
C PRO A 198 0.56 -10.79 -10.45
N TRP A 199 0.80 -11.37 -11.62
CA TRP A 199 0.48 -10.74 -12.90
C TRP A 199 -1.03 -10.50 -13.07
N GLU A 200 -1.88 -11.29 -12.41
CA GLU A 200 -3.34 -11.16 -12.37
C GLU A 200 -3.78 -9.82 -11.76
N PHE A 201 -2.93 -9.20 -10.95
CA PHE A 201 -3.18 -7.90 -10.32
C PHE A 201 -2.45 -6.75 -11.02
N PHE A 202 -1.86 -7.01 -12.19
CA PHE A 202 -1.36 -5.95 -13.05
C PHE A 202 -2.49 -5.17 -13.74
N ASN A 203 -3.57 -5.86 -14.11
CA ASN A 203 -4.79 -5.26 -14.64
C ASN A 203 -5.70 -4.81 -13.50
N LEU A 204 -5.99 -3.51 -13.40
CA LEU A 204 -6.92 -2.94 -12.43
C LEU A 204 -8.37 -2.92 -12.92
N GLY A 205 -8.61 -3.34 -14.16
CA GLY A 205 -9.93 -3.43 -14.78
C GLY A 205 -10.27 -2.22 -15.66
N PRO A 206 -11.52 -2.16 -16.17
CA PRO A 206 -11.95 -1.16 -17.12
C PRO A 206 -11.87 0.27 -16.59
N PHE A 207 -11.33 1.18 -17.40
CA PHE A 207 -11.20 2.58 -17.04
C PHE A 207 -12.58 3.27 -17.04
N PRO A 208 -12.90 4.12 -16.04
CA PRO A 208 -14.19 4.80 -15.96
C PRO A 208 -14.53 5.56 -17.24
N ASN A 209 -15.75 5.36 -17.73
CA ASN A 209 -16.29 5.94 -18.98
C ASN A 209 -15.58 5.50 -20.28
N GLN A 210 -14.60 4.59 -20.22
CA GLN A 210 -13.91 4.01 -21.38
C GLN A 210 -13.72 2.50 -21.17
N PRO A 211 -14.81 1.71 -21.16
CA PRO A 211 -14.78 0.31 -20.73
C PRO A 211 -13.93 -0.62 -21.61
N GLN A 212 -13.55 -0.17 -22.81
CA GLN A 212 -12.64 -0.89 -23.71
C GLN A 212 -11.17 -0.77 -23.31
N LEU A 213 -10.81 0.24 -22.51
CA LEU A 213 -9.47 0.44 -21.98
C LEU A 213 -9.41 -0.11 -20.56
N CYS A 214 -8.34 -0.80 -20.22
CA CYS A 214 -8.08 -1.23 -18.86
C CYS A 214 -6.89 -0.46 -18.27
N GLU A 215 -7.01 -0.11 -17.00
CA GLU A 215 -5.97 0.57 -16.24
C GLU A 215 -4.93 -0.44 -15.74
N ALA A 216 -3.65 -0.09 -15.87
CA ALA A 216 -2.54 -0.88 -15.36
C ALA A 216 -2.09 -0.35 -13.98
N VAL A 217 -1.41 -1.22 -13.22
CA VAL A 217 -1.16 -1.04 -11.78
C VAL A 217 -0.33 0.20 -11.38
N PHE A 218 0.57 0.69 -12.24
CA PHE A 218 1.44 1.83 -11.92
C PHE A 218 0.74 3.15 -12.25
N LEU A 219 0.62 4.01 -11.25
CA LEU A 219 -0.03 5.30 -11.36
C LEU A 219 0.99 6.43 -11.23
N THR A 220 0.91 7.41 -12.12
CA THR A 220 1.69 8.65 -12.03
C THR A 220 1.11 9.55 -10.95
N LEU A 221 1.94 9.92 -9.98
CA LEU A 221 1.60 10.96 -9.02
C LEU A 221 1.54 12.33 -9.70
N THR A 222 0.56 13.16 -9.32
CA THR A 222 0.44 14.53 -9.82
C THR A 222 1.62 15.40 -9.38
N GLU A 223 2.13 15.13 -8.18
CA GLU A 223 3.31 15.77 -7.61
C GLU A 223 4.29 14.68 -7.17
N PRO A 224 5.57 14.79 -7.51
CA PRO A 224 6.54 13.77 -7.12
C PRO A 224 6.77 13.81 -5.61
N ILE A 225 6.99 12.63 -5.00
CA ILE A 225 7.17 12.52 -3.56
C ILE A 225 8.62 12.16 -3.26
N PHE A 226 9.31 13.10 -2.63
CA PHE A 226 10.68 12.96 -2.15
C PHE A 226 10.76 13.34 -0.68
N THR A 227 11.68 12.72 0.07
CA THR A 227 12.04 13.18 1.41
C THR A 227 12.79 14.51 1.33
N GLY A 228 12.92 15.21 2.47
CA GLY A 228 13.76 16.41 2.55
C GLY A 228 15.24 16.17 2.17
N GLU A 229 15.68 14.90 2.19
CA GLU A 229 17.03 14.47 1.79
C GLU A 229 17.11 14.06 0.31
N GLY A 230 15.99 14.13 -0.44
CA GLY A 230 15.91 13.82 -1.86
C GLY A 230 15.70 12.33 -2.17
N GLU A 231 15.31 11.51 -1.20
CA GLU A 231 15.01 10.09 -1.42
C GLU A 231 13.60 9.95 -2.02
N GLY A 232 13.48 9.23 -3.14
CA GLY A 232 12.16 8.98 -3.74
C GLY A 232 11.30 8.08 -2.86
N VAL A 233 10.02 8.45 -2.70
CA VAL A 233 9.05 7.71 -1.89
C VAL A 233 8.05 6.99 -2.78
N TRP A 234 7.95 5.68 -2.62
CA TRP A 234 6.96 4.84 -3.27
C TRP A 234 5.71 4.73 -2.41
N VAL A 235 4.53 4.59 -3.02
CA VAL A 235 3.31 4.15 -2.32
C VAL A 235 2.93 2.78 -2.85
N ILE A 236 2.83 1.80 -1.96
CA ILE A 236 2.46 0.42 -2.31
C ILE A 236 1.09 0.11 -1.75
N GLY A 237 0.15 -0.05 -2.69
CA GLY A 237 -1.24 -0.29 -2.42
C GLY A 237 -1.65 -1.76 -2.29
N SER A 238 -2.98 -1.91 -2.28
CA SER A 238 -3.68 -3.19 -2.22
C SER A 238 -3.28 -4.20 -3.31
N PRO A 239 -2.86 -3.85 -4.55
CA PRO A 239 -2.43 -4.85 -5.54
C PRO A 239 -1.30 -5.75 -5.06
N VAL A 240 -0.40 -5.23 -4.22
CA VAL A 240 0.68 -6.01 -3.57
C VAL A 240 0.24 -6.51 -2.20
N LEU A 241 -0.33 -5.65 -1.36
CA LEU A 241 -0.61 -5.96 0.05
C LEU A 241 -1.62 -7.10 0.23
N LYS A 242 -2.60 -7.24 -0.67
CA LYS A 242 -3.61 -8.31 -0.59
C LYS A 242 -3.05 -9.72 -0.80
N ASN A 243 -1.83 -9.84 -1.31
CA ASN A 243 -1.14 -11.11 -1.50
C ASN A 243 -0.55 -11.67 -0.20
N TYR A 244 -0.63 -10.90 0.88
CA TYR A 244 -0.01 -11.24 2.15
C TYR A 244 -1.04 -11.08 3.26
N TYR A 245 -0.97 -11.98 4.25
CA TYR A 245 -1.49 -11.65 5.56
C TYR A 245 -0.52 -10.65 6.20
N THR A 246 -1.03 -9.50 6.60
CA THR A 246 -0.17 -8.38 7.00
C THR A 246 -0.41 -7.98 8.45
N VAL A 247 0.68 -7.80 9.21
CA VAL A 247 0.67 -7.36 10.61
C VAL A 247 1.33 -5.99 10.71
N TRP A 248 0.71 -5.08 11.45
CA TRP A 248 1.06 -3.66 11.50
C TRP A 248 1.25 -3.25 12.96
N ASP A 249 2.50 -3.03 13.35
CA ASP A 249 2.87 -2.59 14.70
C ASP A 249 3.50 -1.19 14.62
N GLY A 250 2.65 -0.18 14.75
CA GLY A 250 3.06 1.22 14.73
C GLY A 250 3.64 1.74 16.05
N LEU A 251 3.69 0.90 17.11
CA LEU A 251 4.27 1.25 18.40
C LEU A 251 5.73 0.78 18.48
N ASN A 252 5.98 -0.47 18.06
CA ASN A 252 7.31 -1.06 18.04
C ASN A 252 7.98 -1.02 16.66
N PHE A 253 7.38 -0.32 15.70
CA PHE A 253 7.90 -0.13 14.34
C PHE A 253 8.15 -1.46 13.61
N GLY A 254 7.22 -2.41 13.75
CA GLY A 254 7.26 -3.71 13.12
C GLY A 254 6.23 -3.86 12.00
N LYS A 255 6.66 -4.45 10.88
CA LYS A 255 5.77 -4.85 9.79
C LYS A 255 5.91 -6.35 9.50
N GLY A 256 4.85 -7.11 9.76
CA GLY A 256 4.80 -8.54 9.49
C GLY A 256 4.15 -8.88 8.16
N PHE A 257 4.69 -9.91 7.50
CA PHE A 257 4.12 -10.52 6.30
C PHE A 257 4.11 -12.04 6.45
N ALA A 258 2.99 -12.68 6.11
CA ALA A 258 2.87 -14.14 6.04
C ALA A 258 2.08 -14.55 4.80
N LYS A 259 2.18 -15.83 4.43
CA LYS A 259 1.39 -16.40 3.34
C LYS A 259 -0.06 -16.56 3.81
N PRO A 260 -1.03 -15.88 3.18
CA PRO A 260 -2.43 -15.96 3.59
C PRO A 260 -3.03 -17.32 3.22
N ILE A 261 -4.11 -17.70 3.92
CA ILE A 261 -4.97 -18.82 3.58
C ILE A 261 -6.23 -18.24 2.93
N TRP A 262 -6.22 -18.13 1.61
CA TRP A 262 -7.47 -17.90 0.88
C TRP A 262 -8.29 -19.18 0.91
N GLY A 263 -9.55 -19.08 1.28
CA GLY A 263 -10.44 -20.21 1.47
C GLY A 263 -10.89 -20.85 0.15
N ARG A 264 -9.96 -21.48 -0.59
CA ARG A 264 -10.07 -22.50 -1.67
C ARG A 264 -9.07 -22.25 -2.81
N SER A 265 -8.89 -23.31 -3.59
CA SER A 265 -7.74 -23.70 -4.42
C SER A 265 -7.76 -23.17 -5.85
N ASP A 266 -8.47 -22.08 -6.13
CA ASP A 266 -8.75 -21.55 -7.47
C ASP A 266 -7.78 -20.44 -7.92
N LEU A 267 -6.80 -20.09 -7.08
CA LEU A 267 -5.71 -19.16 -7.40
C LEU A 267 -4.32 -19.83 -7.44
N MET A 268 -4.26 -21.14 -7.68
CA MET A 268 -3.02 -21.86 -8.03
C MET A 268 -3.10 -22.43 -9.44
#